data_AF-A0A9P7JL89-F1
#
_entry.id   AF-A0A9P7JL89-F1
#
_cell.length_a   1.000
_cell.length_b   1.000
_cell.length_c   1.000
_cell.angle_alpha   90.00
_cell.angle_beta   90.00
_cell.angle_gamma   90.00
#
_symmetry.space_group_name_H-M   'P 1'
#
loop_
_entity.id
_entity.type
_entity.pdbx_description
1 polymer ?
#
loop_
_entity_poly.entity_id
_entity_poly.type
_entity_poly.pdbx_seq_one_letter_code
_entity_poly.pdbx_strand_id
1 'polypeptide(L)' 'VATALIAVINLYGPGLQSVFNTTPIPGMFWGPPFAFALGILCVDETRKLIVRTYPKSIIAKMAW' A
#
# COMPACT_ATOMS: atom_id res chain seq x y z
N VAL A 1 1.79 6.99 10.14
CA VAL A 1 3.07 7.20 10.87
C VAL A 1 3.28 6.15 11.94
N ALA A 2 2.34 5.95 12.87
CA ALA A 2 2.46 4.93 13.93
C ALA A 2 2.74 3.50 13.40
N THR A 3 2.07 3.08 12.33
CA THR A 3 2.25 1.74 11.74
C THR A 3 3.62 1.52 11.10
N ALA A 4 4.20 2.55 10.49
CA ALA A 4 5.55 2.49 9.91
C ALA A 4 6.62 2.37 11.01
N LEU A 5 6.44 3.06 12.14
CA LEU A 5 7.33 2.96 13.29
C LEU A 5 7.29 1.57 13.92
N ILE A 6 6.11 0.97 14.05
CA ILE A 6 5.96 -0.41 14.54
C ILE A 6 6.69 -1.39 13.62
N ALA A 7 6.59 -1.21 12.29
CA ALA A 7 7.31 -2.05 11.33
C ALA A 7 8.83 -1.93 11.51
N VAL A 8 9.37 -0.71 11.64
CA VAL A 8 10.81 -0.48 11.86
C VAL A 8 11.29 -1.10 13.18
N ILE A 9 10.54 -0.92 14.26
CA ILE A 9 10.87 -1.48 15.59
C ILE A 9 10.89 -3.02 15.54
N ASN A 10 9.90 -3.64 14.88
CA ASN A 10 9.84 -5.10 14.77
C ASN A 10 10.92 -5.69 13.83
N LEU A 11 11.37 -4.93 12.83
CA LEU A 11 12.36 -5.39 11.85
C LEU A 11 13.81 -5.18 12.26
N TYR A 12 14.10 -4.18 13.09
CA TYR A 12 15.45 -3.83 13.51
C TYR A 12 15.69 -3.92 15.02
N GLY A 13 14.66 -4.23 15.81
CA GLY A 13 14.79 -4.45 17.25
C GLY A 13 15.42 -5.82 17.55
N PRO A 14 16.65 -5.90 18.10
CA PRO A 14 17.39 -7.17 18.24
C PRO A 14 16.68 -8.18 19.16
N GLY A 15 15.95 -7.72 20.18
CA GLY A 15 15.13 -8.59 21.03
C GLY A 15 13.87 -9.11 20.33
N LEU A 16 13.28 -8.33 19.43
CA LEU A 16 12.07 -8.68 18.69
C LEU A 16 12.37 -9.59 17.51
N GLN A 17 13.54 -9.46 16.89
CA GLN A 17 14.00 -10.35 15.82
C GLN A 17 14.09 -11.81 16.28
N SER A 18 14.56 -12.05 17.51
CA SER A 18 14.62 -13.40 18.09
C SER A 18 13.24 -13.98 18.39
N VAL A 19 12.28 -13.15 18.81
CA VAL A 19 10.92 -13.58 19.18
C VAL A 19 10.04 -13.82 17.95
N PHE A 20 10.11 -12.93 16.95
CA PHE A 20 9.30 -13.01 15.73
C PHE A 20 10.01 -13.71 14.56
N ASN A 21 11.26 -14.16 14.78
CA ASN A 21 12.12 -14.77 13.76
C ASN A 21 12.21 -13.90 12.48
N THR A 22 12.37 -12.59 12.66
CA THR A 22 12.48 -11.61 11.56
C THR A 22 13.94 -11.30 11.26
N THR A 23 14.26 -11.11 9.98
CA THR A 23 15.59 -10.68 9.52
C THR A 23 15.55 -9.23 9.06
N PRO A 24 16.65 -8.47 9.20
CA PRO A 24 16.70 -7.10 8.71
C PRO A 24 16.51 -7.09 7.18
N ILE A 25 15.49 -6.35 6.73
CA ILE A 25 15.19 -6.21 5.30
C ILE A 25 16.12 -5.16 4.68
N PRO A 26 16.79 -5.44 3.54
CA PRO A 26 17.52 -4.43 2.78
C PRO A 26 16.63 -3.26 2.38
N GLY A 27 17.14 -2.02 2.45
CA GLY A 27 16.36 -0.80 2.17
C GLY A 27 15.65 -0.79 0.81
N MET A 28 16.17 -1.53 -0.17
CA MET A 28 15.57 -1.68 -1.50
C MET A 28 14.14 -2.24 -1.49
N PHE A 29 13.82 -3.13 -0.54
CA PHE A 29 12.50 -3.77 -0.47
C PHE A 29 11.44 -2.96 0.29
N TRP A 30 11.81 -1.79 0.82
CA TRP A 30 10.83 -0.86 1.40
C TRP A 30 10.06 -0.07 0.34
N GLY A 31 10.62 0.09 -0.86
CA GLY A 31 10.03 0.86 -1.96
C GLY A 31 8.82 0.22 -2.65
N PRO A 32 8.83 -1.09 -2.99
CA PRO A 32 7.74 -1.72 -3.73
C PRO A 32 6.34 -1.54 -3.10
N PRO A 33 6.15 -1.70 -1.77
CA PRO A 33 4.85 -1.45 -1.13
C PRO A 33 4.31 -0.03 -1.37
N PHE A 34 5.17 1.00 -1.38
CA PHE A 34 4.75 2.37 -1.67
C PHE A 34 4.37 2.55 -3.15
N ALA A 35 5.11 1.94 -4.07
CA ALA A 35 4.78 1.97 -5.49
C ALA A 35 3.42 1.32 -5.77
N PHE A 36 3.13 0.18 -5.15
CA PHE A 36 1.81 -0.47 -5.27
C PHE A 36 0.70 0.35 -4.62
N ALA A 37 0.92 0.94 -3.44
CA ALA A 37 -0.05 1.81 -2.80
C ALA A 37 -0.41 3.02 -3.68
N LEU A 38 0.59 3.64 -4.32
CA LEU A 38 0.38 4.72 -5.28
C LEU A 38 -0.38 4.22 -6.51
N GLY A 39 -0.02 3.06 -7.05
CA GLY A 39 -0.72 2.45 -8.17
C GLY A 39 -2.21 2.23 -7.88
N ILE A 40 -2.55 1.67 -6.71
CA ILE A 40 -3.94 1.48 -6.27
C ILE A 40 -4.67 2.82 -6.15
N LEU A 41 -4.02 3.84 -5.56
CA LEU A 41 -4.61 5.17 -5.44
C LEU A 41 -4.92 5.79 -6.81
N CYS A 42 -3.99 5.68 -7.76
CA CYS A 42 -4.19 6.16 -9.13
C CYS A 42 -5.35 5.45 -9.83
N VAL A 43 -5.47 4.13 -9.65
CA VAL A 43 -6.59 3.35 -10.22
C VAL A 43 -7.92 3.79 -9.60
N ASP A 44 -7.98 4.01 -8.30
CA ASP A 44 -9.21 4.43 -7.63
C ASP A 44 -9.64 5.85 -8.02
N GLU A 45 -8.70 6.80 -8.09
CA GLU A 45 -9.00 8.17 -8.54
C GLU A 45 -9.39 8.21 -10.02
N THR A 46 -8.73 7.40 -10.86
CA THR A 46 -9.11 7.26 -12.28
C THR A 46 -10.52 6.70 -12.43
N ARG A 47 -10.86 5.67 -11.65
CA ARG A 47 -12.22 5.12 -11.63
C ARG A 47 -13.24 6.17 -11.19
N LYS A 48 -12.97 6.92 -10.11
CA LYS A 48 -13.84 8.02 -9.65
C LYS A 48 -14.03 9.09 -10.73
N LEU A 49 -12.97 9.46 -11.45
CA LEU A 49 -13.04 10.41 -12.55
C LEU A 49 -13.93 9.91 -13.69
N ILE A 50 -13.76 8.66 -14.11
CA ILE A 50 -14.55 8.04 -15.18
C ILE A 50 -16.04 8.00 -14.82
N VAL A 51 -16.38 7.65 -13.56
CA VAL A 51 -17.78 7.64 -13.09
C VAL A 51 -18.39 9.05 -13.10
N ARG A 52 -17.62 10.09 -12.72
CA ARG A 52 -18.09 11.48 -12.71
C ARG A 52 -18.27 12.07 -14.11
N THR A 53 -17.36 11.78 -15.03
CA THR A 53 -17.40 12.32 -16.40
C THR A 53 -18.36 11.55 -17.31
N TYR A 54 -18.51 10.23 -17.10
CA TYR A 54 -19.34 9.36 -17.95
C TYR A 54 -20.29 8.48 -17.12
N PRO A 55 -21.39 9.06 -16.59
CA PRO A 55 -22.31 8.36 -15.70
C PRO A 55 -23.11 7.23 -16.38
N LYS A 56 -23.13 7.15 -17.72
CA LYS A 56 -23.79 6.07 -18.48
C LYS A 56 -22.83 4.99 -19.00
N SER A 57 -21.54 5.05 -18.65
CA SER A 57 -20.55 4.06 -19.09
C SER A 57 -20.72 2.70 -18.39
N ILE A 58 -20.27 1.62 -19.04
CA ILE A 58 -20.27 0.26 -18.45
C ILE A 58 -19.44 0.24 -17.16
N ILE A 59 -18.36 1.02 -17.10
CA ILE A 59 -17.50 1.17 -15.92
C ILE A 59 -18.27 1.80 -14.75
N ALA A 60 -19.15 2.77 -15.02
CA ALA A 60 -20.03 3.35 -13.99
C ALA A 60 -21.08 2.34 -13.47
N LYS A 61 -21.52 1.41 -14.31
CA LYS A 61 -22.43 0.32 -13.90
C LYS A 61 -21.73 -0.83 -13.17
N MET A 62 -20.43 -1.06 -13.41
CA MET A 62 -19.64 -2.07 -12.69
C MET A 62 -19.06 -1.56 -11.37
N ALA A 63 -19.05 -0.25 -11.15
CA ALA A 63 -18.58 0.38 -9.93
C ALA A 63 -19.61 0.36 -8.79
N TRP A 64 -20.82 -0.13 -9.05
CA TRP A 64 -21.93 -0.30 -8.13
C TRP A 64 -22.49 -1.72 -8.23
#